data_AF-A0AAV4S2D5-F1
#
_entry.id   AF-A0AAV4S2D5-F1
#
_cell.length_a   1.000
_cell.length_b   1.000
_cell.length_c   1.000
_cell.angle_alpha   90.00
_cell.angle_beta   90.00
_cell.angle_gamma   90.00
#
_symmetry.space_group_name_H-M   'P 1'
#
loop_
_entity.id
_entity.type
_entity.pdbx_description
1 polymer ?
#
loop_
_entity_poly.entity_id
_entity_poly.type
_entity_poly.pdbx_seq_one_letter_code
_entity_poly.pdbx_strand_id
1 'polypeptide(L)'
;MPAIESALKKYAENVLLPPDQQIYVSSQPIHTQEVVGTLHMFHRKFMDERKTCNIYKTYEKHVKPFSTFLAVLAHSLLSVLNENINQKQVINISQLWESLHLSFYPWLHPERNETCFLFPWCDEQMVTAKFMFQIFTISLKNFHDNLMGYNCEKCILSYFWNSYVEIYVISGFRHYSVSLYHTESLNLPWNQFHPNSEDLEGMCLVLQSDLLESRDFLAKISLKIPWIEIMKIISETMSPDYVRKTLVTLGRLLIISGLDMPLTRSNLHHNNLKALEELSWHLISLEDVEALLKLYYSTSDPANLLNEELQTNSDVYVLQFLKIVCCMVVATNSVDYPHSNAKRLLYLHQCISALTLCTSEKKELILKNPEKYQKILPSLFTDIEKIIGAVVKPDQQMSHALPLVNEAIGLLNKITNPKLEGIFIESILFWLKANPRSPLLLPCLQTACRCLNEMKNAVMIVECCVQTRFNTDFYNPSDVHSIWKLILSSFQVRSSMVDEFIHACINKNSFLSLYCYLLDKIPKATSSESKRLLLFNVIDWINRCEIKESDEAKCLLLWDKVLELSTMLLSKIFQTANRKSLPVTCVNCPANTPFSPSEWPKSMEKCK
;
A
#
# COMPACT_ATOMS: atom_id res chain seq x y z
N MET A 1 14.79 7.69 39.28
CA MET A 1 14.73 6.21 39.15
C MET A 1 15.73 5.51 40.05
N PRO A 2 17.07 5.72 39.98
CA PRO A 2 18.03 4.96 40.78
C PRO A 2 17.86 5.12 42.29
N ALA A 3 17.44 6.30 42.75
CA ALA A 3 17.22 6.57 44.18
C ALA A 3 15.94 5.92 44.74
N ILE A 4 14.90 5.71 43.92
CA ILE A 4 13.64 5.06 44.35
C ILE A 4 13.79 3.56 44.28
N GLU A 5 14.44 3.06 43.22
CA GLU A 5 14.80 1.65 43.08
C GLU A 5 15.81 1.25 44.16
N SER A 6 16.82 2.09 44.45
CA SER A 6 17.73 1.93 45.60
C SER A 6 17.02 2.09 46.94
N ALA A 7 15.97 2.93 47.06
CA ALA A 7 15.20 3.05 48.30
C ALA A 7 14.27 1.85 48.51
N LEU A 8 13.69 1.28 47.46
CA LEU A 8 12.91 0.04 47.52
C LEU A 8 13.81 -1.18 47.75
N LYS A 9 15.01 -1.21 47.15
CA LYS A 9 16.04 -2.23 47.40
C LYS A 9 16.63 -2.09 48.80
N LYS A 10 16.94 -0.88 49.27
CA LYS A 10 17.33 -0.61 50.67
C LYS A 10 16.20 -0.95 51.62
N TYR A 11 14.94 -0.66 51.28
CA TYR A 11 13.81 -0.99 52.14
C TYR A 11 13.65 -2.51 52.23
N ALA A 12 13.76 -3.23 51.11
CA ALA A 12 13.76 -4.70 51.06
C ALA A 12 14.99 -5.33 51.76
N GLU A 13 16.18 -4.74 51.62
CA GLU A 13 17.41 -5.15 52.33
C GLU A 13 17.33 -4.82 53.83
N ASN A 14 16.65 -3.73 54.21
CA ASN A 14 16.39 -3.31 55.60
C ASN A 14 15.15 -4.00 56.24
N VAL A 15 14.47 -4.92 55.54
CA VAL A 15 13.50 -5.84 56.16
C VAL A 15 14.21 -6.84 57.11
N LEU A 16 15.55 -6.92 57.07
CA LEU A 16 16.32 -7.35 58.24
C LEU A 16 16.32 -6.22 59.28
N LEU A 17 15.23 -6.14 60.04
CA LEU A 17 15.01 -5.18 61.13
C LEU A 17 16.20 -5.17 62.13
N PRO A 18 16.55 -4.00 62.71
CA PRO A 18 17.48 -3.91 63.83
C PRO A 18 17.06 -4.86 64.97
N PRO A 19 18.00 -5.41 65.77
CA PRO A 19 17.73 -6.44 66.78
C PRO A 19 16.58 -6.10 67.76
N ASP A 20 16.39 -4.81 67.99
CA ASP A 20 15.47 -4.19 68.94
C ASP A 20 14.09 -3.85 68.33
N GLN A 21 13.87 -4.11 67.03
CA GLN A 21 12.57 -4.06 66.36
C GLN A 21 12.10 -5.42 65.80
N GLN A 22 12.78 -6.52 66.15
CA GLN A 22 12.39 -7.90 65.79
C GLN A 22 11.10 -8.41 66.46
N ILE A 23 10.33 -7.54 67.12
CA ILE A 23 9.05 -7.89 67.77
C ILE A 23 7.91 -8.07 66.75
N TYR A 24 8.10 -7.73 65.47
CA TYR A 24 7.14 -7.99 64.39
C TYR A 24 7.63 -8.97 63.32
N VAL A 25 8.56 -9.87 63.65
CA VAL A 25 8.62 -11.15 62.92
C VAL A 25 7.52 -12.02 63.51
N SER A 26 6.29 -11.86 63.02
CA SER A 26 5.28 -12.88 63.29
C SER A 26 5.83 -14.18 62.71
N SER A 27 6.07 -15.17 63.56
CA SER A 27 6.35 -16.56 63.20
C SER A 27 5.18 -17.25 62.48
N GLN A 28 4.19 -16.47 62.02
CA GLN A 28 3.06 -16.90 61.23
C GLN A 28 3.29 -16.45 59.78
N PRO A 29 3.21 -17.36 58.80
CA PRO A 29 3.26 -16.99 57.40
C PRO A 29 2.09 -16.03 57.12
N ILE A 30 2.37 -14.90 56.49
CA ILE A 30 1.33 -13.97 56.03
C ILE A 30 0.42 -14.76 55.09
N HIS A 31 -0.84 -14.94 55.45
CA HIS A 31 -1.76 -15.70 54.64
C HIS A 31 -2.20 -14.88 53.41
N THR A 32 -2.20 -15.50 52.23
CA THR A 32 -2.64 -14.83 50.97
C THR A 32 -4.00 -14.16 51.11
N GLN A 33 -4.91 -14.79 51.87
CA GLN A 33 -6.26 -14.27 52.14
C GLN A 33 -6.25 -12.97 52.95
N GLU A 34 -5.30 -12.78 53.87
CA GLU A 34 -5.18 -11.57 54.67
C GLU A 34 -4.66 -10.40 53.83
N VAL A 35 -3.69 -10.66 52.94
CA VAL A 35 -3.17 -9.65 52.00
C VAL A 35 -4.26 -9.23 51.03
N VAL A 36 -4.93 -10.17 50.37
CA VAL A 36 -6.03 -9.89 49.44
C VAL A 36 -7.19 -9.21 50.16
N GLY A 37 -7.56 -9.68 51.36
CA GLY A 37 -8.60 -9.07 52.19
C GLY A 37 -8.28 -7.62 52.56
N THR A 38 -7.02 -7.33 52.88
CA THR A 38 -6.54 -5.98 53.15
C THR A 38 -6.65 -5.11 51.90
N LEU A 39 -6.18 -5.56 50.75
CA LEU A 39 -6.29 -4.83 49.48
C LEU A 39 -7.75 -4.51 49.13
N HIS A 40 -8.66 -5.48 49.28
CA HIS A 40 -10.09 -5.27 49.05
C HIS A 40 -10.74 -4.30 50.04
N MET A 41 -10.35 -4.37 51.32
CA MET A 41 -10.82 -3.41 52.33
C MET A 41 -10.41 -1.98 51.97
N PHE A 42 -9.14 -1.79 51.58
CA PHE A 42 -8.60 -0.50 51.16
C PHE A 42 -9.29 0.03 49.90
N HIS A 43 -9.49 -0.82 48.90
CA HIS A 43 -10.24 -0.47 47.70
C HIS A 43 -11.65 0.04 48.06
N ARG A 44 -12.43 -0.75 48.80
CA ARG A 44 -13.81 -0.39 49.18
C ARG A 44 -13.85 0.94 49.93
N LYS A 45 -12.98 1.10 50.93
CA LYS A 45 -12.90 2.33 51.73
C LYS A 45 -12.69 3.57 50.85
N PHE A 46 -11.68 3.54 49.98
CA PHE A 46 -11.36 4.72 49.18
C PHE A 46 -12.34 4.96 48.04
N MET A 47 -12.98 3.92 47.50
CA MET A 47 -14.09 4.09 46.55
C MET A 47 -15.29 4.78 47.20
N ASP A 48 -15.66 4.40 48.43
CA ASP A 48 -16.77 5.05 49.14
C ASP A 48 -16.44 6.50 49.54
N GLU A 49 -15.23 6.77 50.03
CA GLU A 49 -14.81 8.13 50.37
C GLU A 49 -14.76 9.05 49.14
N ARG A 50 -14.39 8.51 47.97
CA ARG A 50 -14.33 9.23 46.71
C ARG A 50 -15.69 9.74 46.21
N LYS A 51 -16.79 9.09 46.60
CA LYS A 51 -18.15 9.59 46.33
C LYS A 51 -18.43 10.91 47.07
N THR A 52 -17.70 11.17 48.14
CA THR A 52 -17.96 12.30 49.05
C THR A 52 -16.90 13.40 48.99
N CYS A 53 -15.65 13.09 48.62
CA CYS A 53 -14.56 14.06 48.61
C CYS A 53 -13.44 13.72 47.60
N ASN A 54 -12.60 14.71 47.30
CA ASN A 54 -11.34 14.49 46.57
C ASN A 54 -10.32 13.85 47.52
N ILE A 55 -10.05 12.56 47.32
CA ILE A 55 -9.19 11.76 48.21
C ILE A 55 -7.75 12.27 48.25
N TYR A 56 -7.23 12.86 47.17
CA TYR A 56 -5.88 13.43 47.17
C TYR A 56 -5.79 14.69 48.02
N LYS A 57 -6.84 15.50 48.07
CA LYS A 57 -6.91 16.68 48.94
C LYS A 57 -7.08 16.26 50.40
N THR A 58 -7.94 15.28 50.68
CA THR A 58 -8.17 14.77 52.04
C THR A 58 -6.91 14.11 52.63
N TYR A 59 -6.16 13.38 51.81
CA TYR A 59 -5.00 12.59 52.25
C TYR A 59 -3.66 13.12 51.73
N GLU A 60 -3.54 14.41 51.41
CA GLU A 60 -2.36 15.00 50.75
C GLU A 60 -1.01 14.56 51.35
N LYS A 61 -0.90 14.57 52.69
CA LYS A 61 0.31 14.16 53.43
C LYS A 61 0.57 12.65 53.44
N HIS A 62 -0.47 11.85 53.20
CA HIS A 62 -0.47 10.40 53.33
C HIS A 62 -0.46 9.67 51.97
N VAL A 63 -0.66 10.34 50.84
CA VAL A 63 -0.67 9.70 49.51
C VAL A 63 0.64 8.94 49.25
N LYS A 64 1.79 9.53 49.58
CA LYS A 64 3.10 8.85 49.43
C LYS A 64 3.23 7.62 50.35
N PRO A 65 2.98 7.71 51.67
CA PRO A 65 2.88 6.53 52.53
C PRO A 65 1.91 5.46 52.01
N PHE A 66 0.70 5.84 51.58
CA PHE A 66 -0.28 4.88 51.06
C PHE A 66 0.21 4.21 49.78
N SER A 67 0.77 4.96 48.82
CA SER A 67 1.34 4.36 47.60
C SER A 67 2.43 3.34 47.92
N THR A 68 3.34 3.66 48.87
CA THR A 68 4.42 2.76 49.30
C THR A 68 3.85 1.52 49.99
N PHE A 69 2.85 1.69 50.86
CA PHE A 69 2.19 0.59 51.54
C PHE A 69 1.46 -0.34 50.55
N LEU A 70 0.74 0.21 49.57
CA LEU A 70 0.10 -0.57 48.50
C LEU A 70 1.14 -1.35 47.69
N ALA A 71 2.30 -0.76 47.39
CA ALA A 71 3.39 -1.46 46.71
C ALA A 71 3.97 -2.61 47.55
N VAL A 72 4.14 -2.41 48.86
CA VAL A 72 4.59 -3.46 49.78
C VAL A 72 3.57 -4.59 49.84
N LEU A 73 2.27 -4.27 49.92
CA LEU A 73 1.21 -5.28 49.88
C LEU A 73 1.20 -6.03 48.56
N ALA A 74 1.32 -5.34 47.42
CA ALA A 74 1.41 -5.96 46.11
C ALA A 74 2.65 -6.89 46.00
N HIS A 75 3.81 -6.45 46.51
CA HIS A 75 5.02 -7.27 46.54
C HIS A 75 4.86 -8.49 47.46
N SER A 76 4.22 -8.32 48.62
CA SER A 76 3.92 -9.42 49.54
C SER A 76 2.98 -10.45 48.92
N LEU A 77 1.96 -9.99 48.17
CA LEU A 77 1.05 -10.86 47.43
C LEU A 77 1.82 -11.74 46.44
N LEU A 78 2.72 -11.13 45.67
CA LEU A 78 3.56 -11.83 44.71
C LEU A 78 4.52 -12.81 45.39
N SER A 79 5.14 -12.44 46.51
CA SER A 79 6.06 -13.29 47.28
C SER A 79 5.35 -14.52 47.86
N VAL A 80 4.21 -14.32 48.51
CA VAL A 80 3.41 -15.41 49.11
C VAL A 80 2.92 -16.37 48.02
N LEU A 81 2.60 -15.85 46.82
CA LEU A 81 2.20 -16.70 45.71
C LEU A 81 3.40 -17.45 45.10
N ASN A 82 4.58 -16.83 44.98
CA ASN A 82 5.83 -17.48 44.54
C ASN A 82 6.23 -18.65 45.46
N GLU A 83 6.03 -18.54 46.78
CA GLU A 83 6.26 -19.64 47.71
C GLU A 83 5.29 -20.82 47.47
N ASN A 84 4.03 -20.53 47.12
CA ASN A 84 3.04 -21.55 46.77
C ASN A 84 3.25 -22.16 45.37
N ILE A 85 3.94 -21.46 44.46
CA ILE A 85 4.23 -21.92 43.09
C ILE A 85 5.26 -23.05 43.06
N ASN A 86 6.19 -23.09 44.03
CA ASN A 86 7.07 -24.25 44.24
C ASN A 86 6.29 -25.56 44.49
N GLN A 87 4.98 -25.48 44.76
CA GLN A 87 4.06 -26.61 44.94
C GLN A 87 3.24 -26.96 43.66
N LYS A 88 3.63 -26.46 42.47
CA LYS A 88 3.02 -26.75 41.15
C LYS A 88 1.53 -26.35 40.98
N GLN A 89 1.07 -25.30 41.66
CA GLN A 89 -0.25 -24.74 41.38
C GLN A 89 -0.18 -23.76 40.20
N VAL A 90 -1.15 -23.83 39.29
CA VAL A 90 -1.27 -22.88 38.17
C VAL A 90 -1.58 -21.50 38.72
N ILE A 91 -0.72 -20.53 38.42
CA ILE A 91 -0.91 -19.14 38.81
C ILE A 91 -2.04 -18.55 37.98
N ASN A 92 -3.08 -18.06 38.64
CA ASN A 92 -4.12 -17.30 37.95
C ASN A 92 -3.70 -15.83 37.81
N ILE A 93 -3.06 -15.50 36.69
CA ILE A 93 -2.62 -14.12 36.40
C ILE A 93 -3.79 -13.14 36.42
N SER A 94 -5.02 -13.55 36.07
CA SER A 94 -6.17 -12.64 36.09
C SER A 94 -6.52 -12.18 37.51
N GLN A 95 -6.47 -13.08 38.50
CA GLN A 95 -6.74 -12.74 39.90
C GLN A 95 -5.64 -11.85 40.49
N LEU A 96 -4.39 -12.08 40.07
CA LEU A 96 -3.26 -11.24 40.44
C LEU A 96 -3.40 -9.82 39.88
N TRP A 97 -3.73 -9.73 38.59
CA TRP A 97 -4.04 -8.47 37.94
C TRP A 97 -5.19 -7.75 38.66
N GLU A 98 -6.30 -8.44 38.92
CA GLU A 98 -7.48 -7.86 39.59
C GLU A 98 -7.11 -7.31 40.98
N SER A 99 -6.37 -8.08 41.78
CA SER A 99 -5.93 -7.65 43.11
C SER A 99 -5.02 -6.42 43.04
N LEU A 100 -4.08 -6.40 42.10
CA LEU A 100 -3.18 -5.27 41.88
C LEU A 100 -3.97 -4.05 41.39
N HIS A 101 -4.75 -4.20 40.33
CA HIS A 101 -5.50 -3.12 39.69
C HIS A 101 -6.52 -2.51 40.64
N LEU A 102 -7.32 -3.31 41.34
CA LEU A 102 -8.29 -2.82 42.34
C LEU A 102 -7.61 -2.02 43.44
N SER A 103 -6.44 -2.44 43.91
CA SER A 103 -5.76 -1.75 45.01
C SER A 103 -5.36 -0.31 44.67
N PHE A 104 -4.98 -0.07 43.42
CA PHE A 104 -4.62 1.26 42.93
C PHE A 104 -5.79 2.00 42.27
N TYR A 105 -6.84 1.29 41.84
CA TYR A 105 -7.97 1.86 41.09
C TYR A 105 -8.56 3.16 41.66
N PRO A 106 -8.86 3.27 42.97
CA PRO A 106 -9.46 4.47 43.54
C PRO A 106 -8.57 5.69 43.38
N TRP A 107 -7.25 5.47 43.26
CA TRP A 107 -6.22 6.48 43.20
C TRP A 107 -5.74 6.82 41.80
N LEU A 108 -6.17 6.08 40.76
CA LEU A 108 -5.66 6.20 39.38
C LEU A 108 -6.75 6.50 38.35
N HIS A 109 -7.91 5.86 38.43
CA HIS A 109 -8.88 5.86 37.33
C HIS A 109 -10.11 6.67 37.70
N PRO A 110 -10.71 7.47 36.79
CA PRO A 110 -12.02 8.11 37.02
C PRO A 110 -13.11 7.06 37.28
N GLU A 111 -14.09 7.38 38.13
CA GLU A 111 -15.30 6.55 38.31
C GLU A 111 -16.49 7.25 37.66
N ARG A 112 -17.30 6.51 36.90
CA ARG A 112 -18.47 7.08 36.22
C ARG A 112 -19.70 6.97 37.12
N ASN A 113 -20.25 8.12 37.49
CA ASN A 113 -21.60 8.22 38.07
C ASN A 113 -22.63 8.49 36.96
N GLU A 114 -23.93 8.40 37.31
CA GLU A 114 -25.07 8.57 36.39
C GLU A 114 -24.98 9.84 35.51
N THR A 115 -24.37 10.91 36.02
CA THR A 115 -24.32 12.22 35.34
C THR A 115 -22.92 12.82 35.18
N CYS A 116 -21.88 12.29 35.84
CA CYS A 116 -20.54 12.88 35.82
C CYS A 116 -19.42 11.86 36.11
N PHE A 117 -18.18 12.24 35.80
CA PHE A 117 -16.99 11.51 36.22
C PHE A 117 -16.47 12.04 37.56
N LEU A 118 -16.30 11.15 38.52
CA LEU A 118 -15.64 11.44 39.78
C LEU A 118 -14.13 11.27 39.59
N PHE A 119 -13.36 12.33 39.80
CA PHE A 119 -11.90 12.32 39.68
C PHE A 119 -11.23 12.08 41.02
N PRO A 120 -10.09 11.35 41.06
CA PRO A 120 -9.43 11.16 42.34
C PRO A 120 -8.62 12.40 42.76
N TRP A 121 -8.15 13.20 41.80
CA TRP A 121 -7.35 14.41 42.04
C TRP A 121 -7.73 15.57 41.10
N CYS A 122 -7.25 16.77 41.41
CA CYS A 122 -7.34 17.97 40.58
C CYS A 122 -5.93 18.39 40.10
N ASP A 123 -5.82 19.43 39.25
CA ASP A 123 -4.54 19.90 38.68
C ASP A 123 -3.48 20.24 39.74
N GLU A 124 -3.90 20.81 40.87
CA GLU A 124 -3.03 21.16 41.99
C GLU A 124 -2.25 19.94 42.56
N GLN A 125 -2.82 18.74 42.47
CA GLN A 125 -2.22 17.52 43.03
C GLN A 125 -1.49 16.66 41.99
N MET A 126 -1.23 17.20 40.79
CA MET A 126 -0.61 16.46 39.67
C MET A 126 0.73 15.79 40.05
N VAL A 127 1.58 16.46 40.83
CA VAL A 127 2.89 15.92 41.26
C VAL A 127 2.72 14.69 42.17
N THR A 128 1.73 14.73 43.07
CA THR A 128 1.45 13.63 44.00
C THR A 128 0.77 12.47 43.28
N ALA A 129 -0.15 12.76 42.36
CA ALA A 129 -0.74 11.75 41.48
C ALA A 129 0.32 11.04 40.62
N LYS A 130 1.28 11.79 40.08
CA LYS A 130 2.41 11.25 39.33
C LYS A 130 3.20 10.22 40.15
N PHE A 131 3.45 10.50 41.43
CA PHE A 131 4.13 9.56 42.30
C PHE A 131 3.33 8.25 42.48
N MET A 132 2.01 8.34 42.70
CA MET A 132 1.16 7.15 42.78
C MET A 132 1.20 6.30 41.50
N PHE A 133 1.13 6.94 40.32
CA PHE A 133 1.29 6.25 39.03
C PHE A 133 2.66 5.59 38.86
N GLN A 134 3.72 6.24 39.30
CA GLN A 134 5.08 5.67 39.27
C GLN A 134 5.17 4.41 40.13
N ILE A 135 4.58 4.44 41.33
CA ILE A 135 4.56 3.28 42.21
C ILE A 135 3.72 2.14 41.62
N PHE A 136 2.58 2.44 41.00
CA PHE A 136 1.78 1.46 40.29
C PHE A 136 2.54 0.82 39.12
N THR A 137 3.19 1.61 38.27
CA THR A 137 3.97 1.10 37.12
C THR A 137 5.18 0.28 37.55
N ILE A 138 5.87 0.67 38.64
CA ILE A 138 6.94 -0.14 39.25
C ILE A 138 6.39 -1.48 39.76
N SER A 139 5.24 -1.46 40.43
CA SER A 139 4.60 -2.68 40.94
C SER A 139 4.19 -3.60 39.77
N LEU A 140 3.61 -3.03 38.71
CA LEU A 140 3.25 -3.76 37.50
C LEU A 140 4.46 -4.38 36.80
N LYS A 141 5.57 -3.64 36.69
CA LYS A 141 6.83 -4.17 36.14
C LYS A 141 7.36 -5.33 36.99
N ASN A 142 7.36 -5.18 38.32
CA ASN A 142 7.80 -6.26 39.21
C ASN A 142 6.92 -7.52 39.06
N PHE A 143 5.61 -7.37 38.92
CA PHE A 143 4.73 -8.49 38.63
C PHE A 143 5.06 -9.12 37.27
N HIS A 144 5.25 -8.30 36.24
CA HIS A 144 5.63 -8.79 34.92
C HIS A 144 6.91 -9.62 34.98
N ASP A 145 8.01 -9.05 35.50
CA ASP A 145 9.34 -9.68 35.55
C ASP A 145 9.33 -11.03 36.30
N ASN A 146 8.54 -11.17 37.36
CA ASN A 146 8.42 -12.42 38.13
C ASN A 146 7.45 -13.44 37.51
N LEU A 147 6.51 -12.99 36.67
CA LEU A 147 5.57 -13.86 35.97
C LEU A 147 6.06 -14.25 34.56
N MET A 148 7.19 -13.70 34.11
CA MET A 148 7.83 -14.11 32.86
C MET A 148 8.27 -15.57 32.93
N GLY A 149 7.81 -16.38 31.97
CA GLY A 149 8.16 -17.81 31.86
C GLY A 149 7.04 -18.77 32.27
N TYR A 150 5.93 -18.30 32.84
CA TYR A 150 4.72 -19.12 32.97
C TYR A 150 3.95 -19.17 31.65
N ASN A 151 3.58 -20.37 31.21
CA ASN A 151 2.78 -20.57 29.99
C ASN A 151 1.33 -20.12 30.24
N CYS A 152 1.05 -18.84 30.02
CA CYS A 152 -0.28 -18.26 30.10
C CYS A 152 -0.68 -17.65 28.76
N GLU A 153 -1.97 -17.72 28.43
CA GLU A 153 -2.54 -17.14 27.20
C GLU A 153 -2.45 -15.61 27.19
N LYS A 154 -2.50 -14.99 28.37
CA LYS A 154 -2.39 -13.54 28.58
C LYS A 154 -1.29 -13.20 29.57
N CYS A 155 -0.46 -12.23 29.23
CA CYS A 155 0.48 -11.65 30.18
C CYS A 155 -0.18 -10.50 30.95
N ILE A 156 0.46 -10.03 32.03
CA ILE A 156 -0.09 -8.92 32.82
C ILE A 156 -0.21 -7.61 32.01
N LEU A 157 0.63 -7.41 30.99
CA LEU A 157 0.55 -6.26 30.09
C LEU A 157 -0.69 -6.33 29.20
N SER A 158 -1.17 -7.52 28.82
CA SER A 158 -2.44 -7.70 28.09
C SER A 158 -3.62 -7.22 28.94
N TYR A 159 -3.68 -7.64 30.21
CA TYR A 159 -4.74 -7.18 31.12
C TYR A 159 -4.69 -5.67 31.35
N PHE A 160 -3.49 -5.12 31.56
CA PHE A 160 -3.29 -3.68 31.67
C PHE A 160 -3.79 -2.93 30.43
N TRP A 161 -3.43 -3.41 29.24
CA TRP A 161 -3.85 -2.82 27.97
C TRP A 161 -5.38 -2.86 27.80
N ASN A 162 -6.01 -3.99 28.07
CA ASN A 162 -7.46 -4.13 27.90
C ASN A 162 -8.23 -3.25 28.89
N SER A 163 -7.77 -3.16 30.14
CA SER A 163 -8.35 -2.23 31.12
C SER A 163 -8.16 -0.77 30.71
N TYR A 164 -7.02 -0.42 30.08
CA TYR A 164 -6.83 0.92 29.53
C TYR A 164 -7.85 1.22 28.42
N VAL A 165 -8.05 0.29 27.47
CA VAL A 165 -9.02 0.45 26.39
C VAL A 165 -10.44 0.62 26.93
N GLU A 166 -10.84 -0.19 27.89
CA GLU A 166 -12.17 -0.12 28.51
C GLU A 166 -12.42 1.22 29.24
N ILE A 167 -11.49 1.61 30.11
CA ILE A 167 -11.65 2.79 30.98
C ILE A 167 -11.55 4.09 30.17
N TYR A 168 -10.62 4.16 29.22
CA TYR A 168 -10.28 5.43 28.56
C TYR A 168 -10.80 5.54 27.13
N VAL A 169 -10.76 4.46 26.35
CA VAL A 169 -11.10 4.51 24.92
C VAL A 169 -12.58 4.27 24.69
N ILE A 170 -13.13 3.16 25.19
CA ILE A 170 -14.56 2.82 25.05
C ILE A 170 -15.43 3.87 25.74
N SER A 171 -14.97 4.39 26.89
CA SER A 171 -15.65 5.45 27.61
C SER A 171 -15.53 6.84 26.96
N GLY A 172 -14.71 7.00 25.90
CA GLY A 172 -14.54 8.26 25.17
C GLY A 172 -13.88 9.37 25.99
N PHE A 173 -12.97 9.01 26.88
CA PHE A 173 -12.54 9.87 27.97
C PHE A 173 -11.43 10.86 27.56
N ARG A 174 -11.65 12.17 27.73
CA ARG A 174 -10.72 13.27 27.34
C ARG A 174 -10.40 14.18 28.52
N HIS A 175 -9.27 13.94 29.18
CA HIS A 175 -8.87 14.71 30.37
C HIS A 175 -7.36 14.60 30.61
N TYR A 176 -6.77 15.56 31.32
CA TYR A 176 -5.32 15.60 31.59
C TYR A 176 -4.80 14.37 32.36
N SER A 177 -5.66 13.69 33.12
CA SER A 177 -5.31 12.44 33.81
C SER A 177 -4.89 11.32 32.84
N VAL A 178 -5.38 11.34 31.59
CA VAL A 178 -4.98 10.43 30.52
C VAL A 178 -3.53 10.64 30.12
N SER A 179 -3.09 11.90 29.99
CA SER A 179 -1.71 12.23 29.63
C SER A 179 -0.70 11.73 30.67
N LEU A 180 -1.05 11.84 31.96
CA LEU A 180 -0.23 11.30 33.04
C LEU A 180 -0.16 9.77 33.00
N TYR A 181 -1.31 9.11 32.75
CA TYR A 181 -1.37 7.66 32.55
C TYR A 181 -0.46 7.23 31.40
N HIS A 182 -0.58 7.86 30.23
CA HIS A 182 0.25 7.56 29.06
C HIS A 182 1.74 7.72 29.36
N THR A 183 2.13 8.85 29.94
CA THR A 183 3.54 9.18 30.20
C THR A 183 4.21 8.13 31.09
N GLU A 184 3.57 7.74 32.19
CA GLU A 184 4.16 6.75 33.10
C GLU A 184 4.09 5.33 32.52
N SER A 185 3.03 5.01 31.78
CA SER A 185 2.85 3.68 31.15
C SER A 185 3.83 3.43 30.00
N LEU A 186 4.39 4.46 29.37
CA LEU A 186 5.45 4.31 28.38
C LEU A 186 6.72 3.66 28.95
N ASN A 187 6.92 3.67 30.27
CA ASN A 187 8.08 3.06 30.94
C ASN A 187 7.93 1.54 31.16
N LEU A 188 6.77 0.97 30.85
CA LEU A 188 6.56 -0.48 30.94
C LEU A 188 7.39 -1.23 29.87
N PRO A 189 7.72 -2.52 30.11
CA PRO A 189 8.54 -3.33 29.20
C PRO A 189 7.74 -3.80 27.97
N TRP A 190 7.30 -2.86 27.14
CA TRP A 190 6.53 -3.12 25.92
C TRP A 190 7.26 -4.00 24.90
N ASN A 191 8.58 -4.12 25.01
CA ASN A 191 9.39 -5.06 24.22
C ASN A 191 9.20 -6.53 24.61
N GLN A 192 8.53 -6.80 25.73
CA GLN A 192 8.14 -8.14 26.19
C GLN A 192 6.63 -8.37 26.06
N PHE A 193 5.93 -7.43 25.43
CA PHE A 193 4.50 -7.55 25.18
C PHE A 193 4.25 -8.34 23.90
N HIS A 194 3.49 -9.44 24.02
CA HIS A 194 3.07 -10.29 22.91
C HIS A 194 1.55 -10.21 22.78
N PRO A 195 1.01 -9.33 21.91
CA PRO A 195 -0.43 -9.09 21.82
C PRO A 195 -1.20 -10.35 21.40
N ASN A 196 -2.25 -10.68 22.13
CA ASN A 196 -3.23 -11.71 21.75
C ASN A 196 -4.37 -11.11 20.87
N SER A 197 -5.39 -11.91 20.51
CA SER A 197 -6.51 -11.44 19.69
C SER A 197 -7.27 -10.25 20.29
N GLU A 198 -7.54 -10.29 21.59
CA GLU A 198 -8.27 -9.23 22.30
C GLU A 198 -7.44 -7.95 22.37
N ASP A 199 -6.12 -8.09 22.58
CA ASP A 199 -5.20 -6.95 22.60
C ASP A 199 -5.19 -6.23 21.23
N LEU A 200 -5.17 -7.00 20.14
CA LEU A 200 -5.25 -6.48 18.75
C LEU A 200 -6.60 -5.81 18.45
N GLU A 201 -7.71 -6.36 18.95
CA GLU A 201 -9.03 -5.73 18.86
C GLU A 201 -9.06 -4.40 19.62
N GLY A 202 -8.48 -4.35 20.82
CA GLY A 202 -8.32 -3.12 21.59
C GLY A 202 -7.47 -2.07 20.85
N MET A 203 -6.39 -2.49 20.20
CA MET A 203 -5.60 -1.61 19.31
C MET A 203 -6.48 -1.08 18.17
N CYS A 204 -7.29 -1.92 17.52
CA CYS A 204 -8.21 -1.48 16.47
C CYS A 204 -9.22 -0.44 16.96
N LEU A 205 -9.80 -0.62 18.16
CA LEU A 205 -10.72 0.34 18.76
C LEU A 205 -10.06 1.70 18.98
N VAL A 206 -8.81 1.71 19.49
CA VAL A 206 -8.05 2.95 19.65
C VAL A 206 -7.83 3.64 18.31
N LEU A 207 -7.47 2.89 17.26
CA LEU A 207 -7.24 3.44 15.92
C LEU A 207 -8.52 3.98 15.26
N GLN A 208 -9.69 3.42 15.60
CA GLN A 208 -11.00 3.88 15.12
C GLN A 208 -11.57 5.04 15.94
N SER A 209 -11.06 5.24 17.16
CA SER A 209 -11.49 6.35 18.02
C SER A 209 -10.99 7.71 17.50
N ASP A 210 -11.70 8.77 17.88
CA ASP A 210 -11.33 10.15 17.61
C ASP A 210 -10.43 10.77 18.72
N LEU A 211 -9.90 9.92 19.61
CA LEU A 211 -9.00 10.30 20.71
C LEU A 211 -7.55 10.37 20.23
N LEU A 212 -7.10 11.57 19.87
CA LEU A 212 -5.76 11.80 19.32
C LEU A 212 -4.65 11.39 20.30
N GLU A 213 -4.80 11.67 21.59
CA GLU A 213 -3.82 11.33 22.63
C GLU A 213 -3.66 9.81 22.78
N SER A 214 -4.77 9.07 22.71
CA SER A 214 -4.76 7.61 22.77
C SER A 214 -4.10 6.98 21.54
N ARG A 215 -4.29 7.58 20.36
CA ARG A 215 -3.64 7.15 19.12
C ARG A 215 -2.13 7.40 19.16
N ASP A 216 -1.70 8.55 19.67
CA ASP A 216 -0.28 8.90 19.89
C ASP A 216 0.38 7.93 20.90
N PHE A 217 -0.30 7.63 22.02
CA PHE A 217 0.17 6.66 22.99
C PHE A 217 0.37 5.27 22.38
N LEU A 218 -0.62 4.77 21.62
CA LEU A 218 -0.52 3.49 20.93
C LEU A 218 0.60 3.50 19.87
N ALA A 219 0.77 4.59 19.13
CA ALA A 219 1.88 4.72 18.18
C ALA A 219 3.25 4.62 18.87
N LYS A 220 3.41 5.21 20.06
CA LYS A 220 4.66 5.10 20.86
C LYS A 220 4.92 3.70 21.40
N ILE A 221 3.87 2.99 21.82
CA ILE A 221 3.98 1.62 22.34
C ILE A 221 4.28 0.63 21.22
N SER A 222 3.58 0.75 20.08
CA SER A 222 3.69 -0.21 18.98
C SER A 222 5.12 -0.34 18.46
N LEU A 223 5.93 0.72 18.53
CA LEU A 223 7.33 0.72 18.10
C LEU A 223 8.26 -0.06 19.03
N LYS A 224 7.85 -0.27 20.28
CA LYS A 224 8.61 -1.03 21.26
C LYS A 224 8.31 -2.53 21.19
N ILE A 225 7.19 -2.92 20.59
CA ILE A 225 6.74 -4.31 20.47
C ILE A 225 7.61 -5.05 19.44
N PRO A 226 8.09 -6.28 19.73
CA PRO A 226 8.96 -7.05 18.82
C PRO A 226 8.14 -7.75 17.72
N TRP A 227 7.53 -6.97 16.83
CA TRP A 227 6.61 -7.46 15.80
C TRP A 227 7.19 -8.54 14.90
N ILE A 228 8.48 -8.51 14.58
CA ILE A 228 9.11 -9.49 13.68
C ILE A 228 9.13 -10.88 14.34
N GLU A 229 9.56 -10.96 15.59
CA GLU A 229 9.59 -12.19 16.36
C GLU A 229 8.18 -12.74 16.56
N ILE A 230 7.24 -11.86 16.90
CA ILE A 230 5.82 -12.19 17.06
C ILE A 230 5.24 -12.73 15.76
N MET A 231 5.48 -12.07 14.62
CA MET A 231 4.97 -12.49 13.33
C MET A 231 5.56 -13.82 12.89
N LYS A 232 6.82 -14.12 13.22
CA LYS A 232 7.42 -15.43 12.96
C LYS A 232 6.69 -16.54 13.72
N ILE A 233 6.51 -16.35 15.03
CA ILE A 233 5.80 -17.32 15.89
C ILE A 233 4.36 -17.51 15.41
N ILE A 234 3.62 -16.42 15.21
CA ILE A 234 2.21 -16.46 14.77
C ILE A 234 2.08 -17.17 13.41
N SER A 235 3.01 -16.93 12.49
CA SER A 235 3.00 -17.55 11.16
C SER A 235 3.26 -19.06 11.22
N GLU A 236 3.97 -19.56 12.23
CA GLU A 236 4.25 -20.98 12.45
C GLU A 236 3.15 -21.70 13.25
N THR A 237 2.48 -21.00 14.18
CA THR A 237 1.60 -21.65 15.18
C THR A 237 0.11 -21.34 15.04
N MET A 238 -0.28 -20.29 14.32
CA MET A 238 -1.67 -19.81 14.28
C MET A 238 -2.34 -19.99 12.92
N SER A 239 -3.66 -19.79 12.88
CA SER A 239 -4.44 -19.89 11.63
C SER A 239 -4.08 -18.75 10.65
N PRO A 240 -4.21 -18.96 9.33
CA PRO A 240 -3.96 -17.93 8.32
C PRO A 240 -4.81 -16.66 8.52
N ASP A 241 -6.03 -16.80 9.02
CA ASP A 241 -6.90 -15.66 9.33
C ASP A 241 -6.36 -14.79 10.46
N TYR A 242 -5.77 -15.41 11.49
CA TYR A 242 -5.16 -14.69 12.60
C TYR A 242 -3.89 -13.96 12.15
N VAL A 243 -3.05 -14.60 11.32
CA VAL A 243 -1.88 -13.96 10.68
C VAL A 243 -2.32 -12.73 9.89
N ARG A 244 -3.36 -12.87 9.05
CA ARG A 244 -3.91 -11.78 8.24
C ARG A 244 -4.42 -10.63 9.11
N LYS A 245 -5.25 -10.89 10.13
CA LYS A 245 -5.77 -9.86 11.04
C LYS A 245 -4.64 -9.10 11.75
N THR A 246 -3.60 -9.82 12.16
CA THR A 246 -2.42 -9.23 12.81
C THR A 246 -1.67 -8.32 11.84
N LEU A 247 -1.42 -8.77 10.60
CA LEU A 247 -0.80 -7.95 9.55
C LEU A 247 -1.60 -6.69 9.22
N VAL A 248 -2.94 -6.79 9.13
CA VAL A 248 -3.80 -5.63 8.87
C VAL A 248 -3.73 -4.62 10.01
N THR A 249 -3.79 -5.08 11.26
CA THR A 249 -3.67 -4.23 12.45
C THR A 249 -2.32 -3.53 12.49
N LEU A 250 -1.24 -4.28 12.25
CA LEU A 250 0.11 -3.75 12.14
C LEU A 250 0.22 -2.72 11.01
N GLY A 251 -0.35 -3.00 9.83
CA GLY A 251 -0.35 -2.05 8.71
C GLY A 251 -1.03 -0.72 9.07
N ARG A 252 -2.16 -0.75 9.80
CA ARG A 252 -2.81 0.48 10.29
C ARG A 252 -1.93 1.23 11.28
N LEU A 253 -1.27 0.52 12.20
CA LEU A 253 -0.33 1.11 13.17
C LEU A 253 0.85 1.76 12.47
N LEU A 254 1.41 1.13 11.44
CA LEU A 254 2.54 1.66 10.67
C LEU A 254 2.16 2.91 9.88
N ILE A 255 0.97 2.96 9.29
CA ILE A 255 0.46 4.17 8.62
C ILE A 255 0.32 5.31 9.64
N ILE A 256 -0.32 5.07 10.78
CA ILE A 256 -0.60 6.12 11.75
C ILE A 256 0.66 6.61 12.46
N SER A 257 1.54 5.71 12.88
CA SER A 257 2.84 6.07 13.48
C SER A 257 3.81 6.67 12.46
N GLY A 258 3.73 6.22 11.21
CA GLY A 258 4.51 6.74 10.10
C GLY A 258 4.04 8.11 9.60
N LEU A 259 2.87 8.59 10.00
CA LEU A 259 2.43 9.98 9.75
C LEU A 259 2.84 10.93 10.88
N ASP A 260 3.23 10.42 12.05
CA ASP A 260 3.57 11.23 13.20
C ASP A 260 5.05 11.66 13.18
N MET A 261 5.29 12.91 12.78
CA MET A 261 6.61 13.49 12.52
C MET A 261 7.65 13.35 13.65
N PRO A 262 7.33 13.55 14.94
CA PRO A 262 8.29 13.37 16.04
C PRO A 262 8.74 11.91 16.17
N LEU A 263 7.85 10.96 15.89
CA LEU A 263 8.14 9.53 15.94
C LEU A 263 9.05 9.13 14.79
N THR A 264 8.72 9.52 13.55
CA THR A 264 9.49 9.14 12.35
C THR A 264 10.92 9.70 12.31
N ARG A 265 11.22 10.77 13.06
CA ARG A 265 12.57 11.34 13.20
C ARG A 265 13.51 10.52 14.08
N SER A 266 12.99 9.59 14.88
CA SER A 266 13.82 8.71 15.69
C SER A 266 14.36 7.55 14.84
N ASN A 267 15.68 7.28 14.93
CA ASN A 267 16.35 6.19 14.20
C ASN A 267 15.74 4.79 14.47
N LEU A 268 14.94 4.67 15.54
CA LEU A 268 14.23 3.45 15.90
C LEU A 268 13.15 3.06 14.86
N HIS A 269 12.50 4.03 14.20
CA HIS A 269 11.55 3.73 13.13
C HIS A 269 12.22 3.14 11.91
N HIS A 270 13.31 3.76 11.46
CA HIS A 270 13.94 3.39 10.19
C HIS A 270 14.52 1.96 10.21
N ASN A 271 15.10 1.55 11.35
CA ASN A 271 15.71 0.22 11.49
C ASN A 271 14.66 -0.89 11.70
N ASN A 272 13.60 -0.62 12.49
CA ASN A 272 12.54 -1.61 12.70
C ASN A 272 11.70 -1.80 11.43
N LEU A 273 11.45 -0.74 10.67
CA LEU A 273 10.61 -0.80 9.46
C LEU A 273 11.22 -1.64 8.34
N LYS A 274 12.52 -1.53 8.04
CA LYS A 274 13.16 -2.37 7.00
C LYS A 274 12.97 -3.86 7.26
N ALA A 275 13.09 -4.27 8.52
CA ALA A 275 12.87 -5.66 8.89
C ALA A 275 11.37 -6.04 8.91
N LEU A 276 10.46 -5.06 9.01
CA LEU A 276 9.02 -5.27 8.79
C LEU A 276 8.65 -5.38 7.30
N GLU A 277 9.43 -4.79 6.40
CA GLU A 277 9.23 -4.94 4.93
C GLU A 277 9.37 -6.41 4.47
N GLU A 278 10.12 -7.23 5.22
CA GLU A 278 10.34 -8.65 4.94
C GLU A 278 9.14 -9.56 5.29
N LEU A 279 8.11 -9.02 5.95
CA LEU A 279 6.92 -9.78 6.32
C LEU A 279 6.07 -10.17 5.09
N SER A 280 5.24 -11.20 5.26
CA SER A 280 4.34 -11.73 4.24
C SER A 280 3.11 -10.84 3.96
N TRP A 281 3.33 -9.57 3.61
CA TRP A 281 2.29 -8.58 3.31
C TRP A 281 1.34 -8.99 2.18
N HIS A 282 1.78 -9.90 1.31
CA HIS A 282 0.97 -10.49 0.24
C HIS A 282 -0.26 -11.24 0.77
N LEU A 283 -0.28 -11.68 2.03
CA LEU A 283 -1.40 -12.39 2.68
C LEU A 283 -2.60 -11.49 3.01
N ILE A 284 -2.45 -10.16 2.98
CA ILE A 284 -3.56 -9.23 3.23
C ILE A 284 -4.62 -9.36 2.12
N SER A 285 -5.91 -9.30 2.45
CA SER A 285 -6.98 -9.39 1.45
C SER A 285 -7.05 -8.12 0.57
N LEU A 286 -7.73 -8.18 -0.58
CA LEU A 286 -7.91 -7.00 -1.43
C LEU A 286 -8.70 -5.88 -0.72
N GLU A 287 -9.74 -6.26 0.02
CA GLU A 287 -10.60 -5.35 0.80
C GLU A 287 -9.82 -4.66 1.92
N ASP A 288 -8.96 -5.40 2.61
CA ASP A 288 -8.11 -4.85 3.67
C ASP A 288 -7.06 -3.89 3.10
N VAL A 289 -6.48 -4.19 1.92
CA VAL A 289 -5.56 -3.27 1.23
C VAL A 289 -6.27 -1.97 0.85
N GLU A 290 -7.49 -2.04 0.33
CA GLU A 290 -8.28 -0.85 0.00
C GLU A 290 -8.55 0.00 1.24
N ALA A 291 -8.90 -0.63 2.37
CA ALA A 291 -9.10 0.05 3.64
C ALA A 291 -7.82 0.75 4.15
N LEU A 292 -6.65 0.12 4.00
CA LEU A 292 -5.35 0.72 4.35
C LEU A 292 -5.01 1.93 3.46
N LEU A 293 -5.23 1.82 2.15
CA LEU A 293 -5.03 2.95 1.23
C LEU A 293 -5.96 4.11 1.59
N LYS A 294 -7.24 3.83 1.85
CA LYS A 294 -8.21 4.85 2.26
C LYS A 294 -7.80 5.53 3.57
N LEU A 295 -7.26 4.78 4.54
CA LEU A 295 -6.76 5.34 5.80
C LEU A 295 -5.64 6.36 5.54
N TYR A 296 -4.66 6.02 4.70
CA TYR A 296 -3.59 6.95 4.35
C TYR A 296 -4.12 8.19 3.63
N TYR A 297 -4.84 8.01 2.50
CA TYR A 297 -5.30 9.14 1.69
C TYR A 297 -6.35 10.03 2.36
N SER A 298 -7.05 9.55 3.39
CA SER A 298 -7.94 10.39 4.21
C SER A 298 -7.22 11.24 5.26
N THR A 299 -5.96 10.91 5.58
CA THR A 299 -5.18 11.58 6.62
C THR A 299 -3.99 12.37 6.06
N SER A 300 -3.51 12.06 4.85
CA SER A 300 -2.41 12.75 4.17
C SER A 300 -2.90 13.81 3.18
N ASP A 301 -2.12 14.88 2.97
CA ASP A 301 -2.35 15.81 1.86
C ASP A 301 -1.98 15.11 0.53
N PRO A 302 -2.86 15.06 -0.48
CA PRO A 302 -2.55 14.56 -1.83
C PRO A 302 -1.27 15.15 -2.43
N ALA A 303 -0.90 16.38 -2.03
CA ALA A 303 0.32 17.03 -2.46
C ALA A 303 1.61 16.37 -1.92
N ASN A 304 1.52 15.49 -0.93
CA ASN A 304 2.65 14.74 -0.41
C ASN A 304 3.20 13.74 -1.45
N LEU A 305 2.41 13.34 -2.45
CA LEU A 305 2.91 12.59 -3.61
C LEU A 305 3.87 13.40 -4.50
N LEU A 306 3.92 14.73 -4.33
CA LEU A 306 4.57 15.67 -5.26
C LEU A 306 5.96 16.13 -4.83
N ASN A 307 6.35 15.85 -3.58
CA ASN A 307 7.60 16.37 -3.03
C ASN A 307 8.70 15.30 -3.19
N GLU A 308 9.79 15.58 -3.89
CA GLU A 308 10.98 14.69 -3.91
C GLU A 308 11.96 14.99 -2.76
N GLU A 309 11.84 16.16 -2.12
CA GLU A 309 12.66 16.59 -0.95
C GLU A 309 12.37 15.77 0.33
N LEU A 310 11.56 14.72 0.21
CA LEU A 310 10.97 13.93 1.28
C LEU A 310 11.89 12.87 1.91
N GLN A 311 13.21 12.88 1.65
CA GLN A 311 14.12 11.98 2.39
C GLN A 311 14.07 12.22 3.92
N THR A 312 13.57 13.38 4.36
CA THR A 312 13.34 13.74 5.76
C THR A 312 11.87 13.75 6.22
N ASN A 313 10.91 13.39 5.35
CA ASN A 313 9.49 13.45 5.68
C ASN A 313 8.87 12.05 5.88
N SER A 314 7.91 12.02 6.79
CA SER A 314 7.25 10.82 7.29
C SER A 314 6.42 10.09 6.21
N ASP A 315 5.83 10.84 5.27
CA ASP A 315 5.02 10.32 4.16
C ASP A 315 5.76 9.39 3.19
N VAL A 316 7.05 9.61 2.89
CA VAL A 316 7.80 8.74 1.95
C VAL A 316 7.87 7.31 2.47
N TYR A 317 8.06 7.15 3.77
CA TYR A 317 8.12 5.84 4.40
C TYR A 317 6.79 5.12 4.28
N VAL A 318 5.68 5.83 4.56
CA VAL A 318 4.34 5.25 4.45
C VAL A 318 4.03 4.89 2.99
N LEU A 319 4.40 5.74 2.03
CA LEU A 319 4.21 5.45 0.60
C LEU A 319 5.04 4.23 0.14
N GLN A 320 6.28 4.10 0.60
CA GLN A 320 7.12 2.93 0.29
C GLN A 320 6.55 1.65 0.90
N PHE A 321 6.08 1.72 2.15
CA PHE A 321 5.37 0.63 2.80
C PHE A 321 4.10 0.22 2.03
N LEU A 322 3.29 1.20 1.60
CA LEU A 322 2.10 0.94 0.79
C LEU A 322 2.43 0.31 -0.56
N LYS A 323 3.57 0.65 -1.18
CA LYS A 323 4.04 -0.05 -2.38
C LYS A 323 4.27 -1.53 -2.11
N ILE A 324 4.84 -1.90 -0.95
CA ILE A 324 5.07 -3.29 -0.57
C ILE A 324 3.74 -4.02 -0.36
N VAL A 325 2.82 -3.45 0.43
CA VAL A 325 1.49 -4.02 0.71
C VAL A 325 0.69 -4.25 -0.57
N CYS A 326 0.80 -3.32 -1.52
CA CYS A 326 0.10 -3.39 -2.79
C CYS A 326 0.83 -4.18 -3.88
N CYS A 327 1.93 -4.87 -3.54
CA CYS A 327 2.75 -5.65 -4.48
C CYS A 327 3.34 -4.82 -5.64
N MET A 328 3.59 -3.52 -5.43
CA MET A 328 4.25 -2.60 -6.36
C MET A 328 5.78 -2.67 -6.30
N VAL A 329 6.33 -3.71 -5.68
CA VAL A 329 7.76 -4.02 -5.59
C VAL A 329 7.97 -5.44 -6.12
N VAL A 330 9.13 -5.68 -6.75
CA VAL A 330 9.49 -7.01 -7.25
C VAL A 330 9.77 -7.93 -6.05
N ALA A 331 9.03 -9.03 -5.94
CA ALA A 331 9.23 -10.01 -4.88
C ALA A 331 10.60 -10.69 -5.03
N THR A 332 11.33 -10.84 -3.92
CA THR A 332 12.64 -11.50 -3.87
C THR A 332 12.62 -12.93 -4.41
N ASN A 333 11.47 -13.61 -4.30
CA ASN A 333 11.33 -15.03 -4.63
C ASN A 333 10.68 -15.28 -5.99
N SER A 334 10.42 -14.24 -6.81
CA SER A 334 9.79 -14.33 -8.14
C SER A 334 8.42 -15.04 -8.23
N VAL A 335 7.77 -15.29 -7.08
CA VAL A 335 6.44 -15.92 -7.01
C VAL A 335 5.37 -14.87 -7.29
N ASP A 336 4.48 -15.14 -8.26
CA ASP A 336 3.29 -14.33 -8.47
C ASP A 336 2.20 -14.74 -7.49
N TYR A 337 1.82 -13.82 -6.60
CA TYR A 337 0.80 -14.07 -5.59
C TYR A 337 -0.61 -13.84 -6.15
N PRO A 338 -1.63 -14.58 -5.68
CA PRO A 338 -3.02 -14.33 -6.04
C PRO A 338 -3.42 -12.87 -5.81
N HIS A 339 -4.16 -12.30 -6.75
CA HIS A 339 -4.63 -10.91 -6.72
C HIS A 339 -3.53 -9.82 -6.67
N SER A 340 -2.26 -10.17 -6.91
CA SER A 340 -1.15 -9.20 -6.96
C SER A 340 -1.46 -8.06 -7.93
N ASN A 341 -1.96 -8.37 -9.14
CA ASN A 341 -2.28 -7.37 -10.15
C ASN A 341 -3.47 -6.46 -9.75
N ALA A 342 -4.45 -6.99 -9.03
CA ALA A 342 -5.58 -6.21 -8.52
C ALA A 342 -5.13 -5.23 -7.43
N LYS A 343 -4.26 -5.66 -6.51
CA LYS A 343 -3.67 -4.79 -5.47
C LYS A 343 -2.82 -3.67 -6.08
N ARG A 344 -2.02 -3.99 -7.11
CA ARG A 344 -1.23 -3.00 -7.88
C ARG A 344 -2.13 -1.95 -8.52
N LEU A 345 -3.23 -2.40 -9.13
CA LEU A 345 -4.21 -1.50 -9.75
C LEU A 345 -4.89 -0.59 -8.71
N LEU A 346 -5.25 -1.10 -7.52
CA LEU A 346 -5.80 -0.26 -6.45
C LEU A 346 -4.82 0.84 -6.02
N TYR A 347 -3.54 0.51 -5.85
CA TYR A 347 -2.52 1.51 -5.53
C TYR A 347 -2.41 2.59 -6.60
N LEU A 348 -2.32 2.19 -7.86
CA LEU A 348 -2.27 3.14 -8.98
C LEU A 348 -3.53 4.00 -9.04
N HIS A 349 -4.71 3.40 -8.87
CA HIS A 349 -5.96 4.13 -8.90
C HIS A 349 -6.00 5.24 -7.83
N GLN A 350 -5.54 4.96 -6.62
CA GLN A 350 -5.47 5.96 -5.55
C GLN A 350 -4.40 7.03 -5.83
N CYS A 351 -3.24 6.65 -6.36
CA CYS A 351 -2.20 7.60 -6.78
C CYS A 351 -2.72 8.55 -7.87
N ILE A 352 -3.34 8.02 -8.92
CA ILE A 352 -3.88 8.80 -10.03
C ILE A 352 -5.06 9.68 -9.57
N SER A 353 -5.90 9.19 -8.66
CA SER A 353 -6.99 9.98 -8.07
C SER A 353 -6.46 11.15 -7.25
N ALA A 354 -5.45 10.93 -6.40
CA ALA A 354 -4.79 11.99 -5.65
C ALA A 354 -4.08 13.01 -6.57
N LEU A 355 -3.41 12.55 -7.64
CA LEU A 355 -2.82 13.44 -8.65
C LEU A 355 -3.88 14.25 -9.39
N THR A 356 -5.01 13.64 -9.75
CA THR A 356 -6.13 14.33 -10.39
C THR A 356 -6.64 15.46 -9.50
N LEU A 357 -6.82 15.18 -8.20
CA LEU A 357 -7.23 16.19 -7.21
C LEU A 357 -6.19 17.32 -7.07
N CYS A 358 -4.89 16.99 -7.08
CA CYS A 358 -3.83 18.00 -7.11
C CYS A 358 -3.87 18.87 -8.38
N THR A 359 -4.16 18.28 -9.54
CA THR A 359 -4.25 19.03 -10.80
C THR A 359 -5.45 19.96 -10.86
N SER A 360 -6.56 19.62 -10.19
CA SER A 360 -7.75 20.47 -10.11
C SER A 360 -7.60 21.60 -9.07
N GLU A 361 -7.16 21.27 -7.85
CA GLU A 361 -7.14 22.20 -6.72
C GLU A 361 -5.85 23.05 -6.65
N LYS A 362 -4.70 22.48 -7.03
CA LYS A 362 -3.37 23.08 -6.82
C LYS A 362 -2.64 23.41 -8.14
N LYS A 363 -3.39 23.67 -9.21
CA LYS A 363 -2.87 23.93 -10.57
C LYS A 363 -1.73 24.97 -10.66
N GLU A 364 -1.79 26.04 -9.87
CA GLU A 364 -0.77 27.10 -9.91
C GLU A 364 0.59 26.64 -9.35
N LEU A 365 0.58 25.77 -8.34
CA LEU A 365 1.80 25.17 -7.80
C LEU A 365 2.48 24.28 -8.84
N ILE A 366 1.67 23.55 -9.61
CA ILE A 366 2.16 22.69 -10.69
C ILE A 366 2.85 23.51 -11.77
N LEU A 367 2.18 24.57 -12.23
CA LEU A 367 2.69 25.44 -13.28
C LEU A 367 3.95 26.23 -12.86
N LYS A 368 4.14 26.48 -11.56
CA LYS A 368 5.35 27.13 -11.03
C LYS A 368 6.57 26.20 -11.01
N ASN A 369 6.37 24.89 -10.85
CA ASN A 369 7.46 23.92 -10.72
C ASN A 369 7.27 22.69 -11.63
N PRO A 370 7.07 22.86 -12.95
CA PRO A 370 6.66 21.77 -13.85
C PRO A 370 7.63 20.58 -13.84
N GLU A 371 8.94 20.82 -13.68
CA GLU A 371 9.97 19.78 -13.65
C GLU A 371 9.74 18.72 -12.56
N LYS A 372 9.22 19.11 -11.39
CA LYS A 372 8.92 18.16 -10.30
C LYS A 372 7.81 17.20 -10.72
N TYR A 373 6.80 17.68 -11.44
CA TYR A 373 5.64 16.91 -11.85
C TYR A 373 5.92 16.04 -13.08
N GLN A 374 6.83 16.49 -13.95
CA GLN A 374 7.28 15.71 -15.09
C GLN A 374 7.98 14.40 -14.70
N LYS A 375 8.42 14.23 -13.45
CA LYS A 375 9.06 12.98 -12.99
C LYS A 375 8.09 11.95 -12.42
N ILE A 376 6.90 12.37 -11.99
CA ILE A 376 5.96 11.50 -11.27
C ILE A 376 5.50 10.32 -12.16
N LEU A 377 4.98 10.61 -13.36
CA LEU A 377 4.56 9.57 -14.29
C LEU A 377 5.74 8.66 -14.70
N PRO A 378 6.92 9.17 -15.08
CA PRO A 378 8.10 8.36 -15.35
C PRO A 378 8.48 7.42 -14.20
N SER A 379 8.38 7.88 -12.95
CA SER A 379 8.61 7.03 -11.78
C SER A 379 7.58 5.90 -11.71
N LEU A 380 6.29 6.21 -11.93
CA LEU A 380 5.23 5.20 -11.95
C LEU A 380 5.42 4.19 -13.10
N PHE A 381 5.75 4.65 -14.30
CA PHE A 381 6.05 3.78 -15.44
C PHE A 381 7.27 2.89 -15.16
N THR A 382 8.29 3.42 -14.51
CA THR A 382 9.49 2.65 -14.10
C THR A 382 9.13 1.58 -13.07
N ASP A 383 8.26 1.89 -12.11
CA ASP A 383 7.77 0.91 -11.14
C ASP A 383 6.93 -0.19 -11.81
N ILE A 384 6.01 0.20 -12.72
CA ILE A 384 5.21 -0.75 -13.52
C ILE A 384 6.14 -1.62 -14.39
N GLU A 385 7.15 -1.03 -15.05
CA GLU A 385 8.08 -1.74 -15.91
C GLU A 385 8.86 -2.80 -15.13
N LYS A 386 9.38 -2.47 -13.94
CA LYS A 386 10.08 -3.43 -13.08
C LYS A 386 9.20 -4.63 -12.73
N ILE A 387 7.95 -4.38 -12.37
CA ILE A 387 6.99 -5.43 -12.00
C ILE A 387 6.66 -6.31 -13.21
N ILE A 388 6.36 -5.70 -14.36
CA ILE A 388 5.99 -6.42 -15.58
C ILE A 388 7.20 -7.17 -16.15
N GLY A 389 8.40 -6.59 -16.10
CA GLY A 389 9.64 -7.24 -16.51
C GLY A 389 9.98 -8.48 -15.68
N ALA A 390 9.53 -8.53 -14.42
CA ALA A 390 9.67 -9.71 -13.56
C ALA A 390 8.67 -10.85 -13.88
N VAL A 391 7.64 -10.60 -14.70
CA VAL A 391 6.70 -11.65 -15.12
C VAL A 391 7.39 -12.58 -16.12
N VAL A 392 7.54 -13.85 -15.72
CA VAL A 392 8.33 -14.88 -16.44
C VAL A 392 7.83 -15.13 -17.87
N LYS A 393 6.51 -15.06 -18.11
CA LYS A 393 5.91 -15.36 -19.41
C LYS A 393 5.60 -14.09 -20.20
N PRO A 394 6.23 -13.87 -21.38
CA PRO A 394 5.95 -12.70 -22.22
C PRO A 394 4.47 -12.53 -22.59
N ASP A 395 3.76 -13.64 -22.83
CA ASP A 395 2.33 -13.60 -23.18
C ASP A 395 1.45 -13.04 -22.05
N GLN A 396 1.89 -13.17 -20.79
CA GLN A 396 1.19 -12.63 -19.62
C GLN A 396 1.58 -11.18 -19.29
N GLN A 397 2.73 -10.72 -19.78
CA GLN A 397 3.16 -9.33 -19.56
C GLN A 397 2.14 -8.33 -20.11
N MET A 398 1.58 -8.61 -21.29
CA MET A 398 0.56 -7.75 -21.91
C MET A 398 -0.72 -7.66 -21.06
N SER A 399 -1.24 -8.79 -20.58
CA SER A 399 -2.48 -8.82 -19.80
C SER A 399 -2.31 -8.17 -18.41
N HIS A 400 -1.13 -8.28 -17.81
CA HIS A 400 -0.83 -7.64 -16.53
C HIS A 400 -0.56 -6.14 -16.69
N ALA A 401 0.12 -5.73 -17.76
CA ALA A 401 0.47 -4.33 -18.01
C ALA A 401 -0.72 -3.46 -18.43
N LEU A 402 -1.63 -3.99 -19.26
CA LEU A 402 -2.73 -3.20 -19.83
C LEU A 402 -3.59 -2.47 -18.78
N PRO A 403 -4.09 -3.11 -17.70
CA PRO A 403 -4.86 -2.40 -16.68
C PRO A 403 -4.08 -1.27 -15.99
N LEU A 404 -2.80 -1.50 -15.71
CA LEU A 404 -1.93 -0.54 -15.01
C LEU A 404 -1.64 0.67 -15.90
N VAL A 405 -1.30 0.42 -17.16
CA VAL A 405 -1.04 1.47 -18.16
C VAL A 405 -2.31 2.24 -18.50
N ASN A 406 -3.46 1.56 -18.58
CA ASN A 406 -4.77 2.21 -18.75
C ASN A 406 -5.05 3.23 -17.64
N GLU A 407 -4.80 2.89 -16.38
CA GLU A 407 -5.02 3.82 -15.27
C GLU A 407 -4.04 5.00 -15.33
N ALA A 408 -2.75 4.74 -15.57
CA ALA A 408 -1.72 5.78 -15.62
C ALA A 408 -1.91 6.78 -16.77
N ILE A 409 -2.12 6.28 -18.00
CA ILE A 409 -2.40 7.13 -19.18
C ILE A 409 -3.79 7.76 -19.07
N GLY A 410 -4.74 7.08 -18.41
CA GLY A 410 -6.09 7.57 -18.16
C GLY A 410 -6.13 8.88 -17.37
N LEU A 411 -5.06 9.26 -16.67
CA LEU A 411 -4.90 10.58 -16.06
C LEU A 411 -5.14 11.72 -17.07
N LEU A 412 -4.68 11.55 -18.31
CA LEU A 412 -4.81 12.57 -19.36
C LEU A 412 -6.26 12.90 -19.67
N ASN A 413 -7.16 11.91 -19.57
CA ASN A 413 -8.60 12.14 -19.78
C ASN A 413 -9.25 12.94 -18.63
N LYS A 414 -8.60 13.02 -17.47
CA LYS A 414 -9.11 13.71 -16.27
C LYS A 414 -8.57 15.13 -16.14
N ILE A 415 -7.55 15.52 -16.91
CA ILE A 415 -6.96 16.86 -16.89
C ILE A 415 -7.74 17.78 -17.82
N THR A 416 -8.21 18.92 -17.28
CA THR A 416 -8.97 19.91 -18.06
C THR A 416 -8.11 21.08 -18.55
N ASN A 417 -6.93 21.29 -17.98
CA ASN A 417 -6.05 22.40 -18.34
C ASN A 417 -5.02 21.98 -19.41
N PRO A 418 -5.00 22.62 -20.59
CA PRO A 418 -4.14 22.20 -21.70
C PRO A 418 -2.64 22.39 -21.44
N LYS A 419 -2.24 23.32 -20.56
CA LYS A 419 -0.83 23.48 -20.17
C LYS A 419 -0.38 22.33 -19.27
N LEU A 420 -1.24 21.93 -18.32
CA LEU A 420 -0.96 20.78 -17.45
C LEU A 420 -0.93 19.49 -18.25
N GLU A 421 -1.91 19.31 -19.14
CA GLU A 421 -1.97 18.19 -20.06
C GLU A 421 -0.67 18.06 -20.88
N GLY A 422 -0.17 19.18 -21.42
CA GLY A 422 1.12 19.23 -22.12
C GLY A 422 2.29 18.72 -21.28
N ILE A 423 2.38 19.13 -20.01
CA ILE A 423 3.43 18.68 -19.08
C ILE A 423 3.41 17.15 -18.88
N PHE A 424 2.23 16.57 -18.66
CA PHE A 424 2.09 15.13 -18.44
C PHE A 424 2.29 14.32 -19.73
N ILE A 425 1.87 14.84 -20.88
CA ILE A 425 2.16 14.22 -22.18
C ILE A 425 3.66 14.19 -22.46
N GLU A 426 4.34 15.33 -22.31
CA GLU A 426 5.79 15.42 -22.52
C GLU A 426 6.55 14.46 -21.59
N SER A 427 6.09 14.35 -20.34
CA SER A 427 6.60 13.42 -19.34
C SER A 427 6.47 11.94 -19.77
N ILE A 428 5.31 11.53 -20.29
CA ILE A 428 5.10 10.18 -20.86
C ILE A 428 6.02 9.95 -22.06
N LEU A 429 6.05 10.89 -23.01
CA LEU A 429 6.86 10.77 -24.22
C LEU A 429 8.36 10.71 -23.92
N PHE A 430 8.82 11.47 -22.93
CA PHE A 430 10.20 11.44 -22.45
C PHE A 430 10.56 10.05 -21.93
N TRP A 431 9.74 9.47 -21.06
CA TRP A 431 9.98 8.14 -20.52
C TRP A 431 9.94 7.05 -21.60
N LEU A 432 8.99 7.12 -22.54
CA LEU A 432 8.91 6.16 -23.65
C LEU A 432 10.19 6.20 -24.50
N LYS A 433 10.67 7.39 -24.89
CA LYS A 433 11.91 7.56 -25.67
C LYS A 433 13.14 7.01 -24.95
N ALA A 434 13.19 7.15 -23.63
CA ALA A 434 14.31 6.67 -22.82
C ALA A 434 14.33 5.14 -22.67
N ASN A 435 13.22 4.44 -22.89
CA ASN A 435 13.07 3.02 -22.61
C ASN A 435 12.63 2.19 -23.85
N PRO A 436 13.49 2.05 -24.87
CA PRO A 436 13.14 1.43 -26.16
C PRO A 436 12.91 -0.09 -26.11
N ARG A 437 13.36 -0.75 -25.03
CA ARG A 437 13.17 -2.19 -24.81
C ARG A 437 12.07 -2.50 -23.80
N SER A 438 11.33 -1.49 -23.35
CA SER A 438 10.31 -1.67 -22.33
C SER A 438 9.18 -2.60 -22.80
N PRO A 439 8.71 -3.55 -21.96
CA PRO A 439 7.50 -4.30 -22.24
C PRO A 439 6.24 -3.42 -22.27
N LEU A 440 6.33 -2.16 -21.81
CA LEU A 440 5.19 -1.24 -21.76
C LEU A 440 4.89 -0.54 -23.08
N LEU A 441 5.77 -0.59 -24.08
CA LEU A 441 5.56 0.11 -25.37
C LEU A 441 4.24 -0.30 -26.07
N LEU A 442 3.97 -1.61 -26.17
CA LEU A 442 2.76 -2.13 -26.81
C LEU A 442 1.49 -1.87 -25.96
N PRO A 443 1.48 -2.11 -24.63
CA PRO A 443 0.40 -1.64 -23.76
C PRO A 443 0.10 -0.14 -23.94
N CYS A 444 1.10 0.74 -23.90
CA CYS A 444 0.92 2.18 -24.08
C CYS A 444 0.29 2.54 -25.43
N LEU A 445 0.74 1.88 -26.51
CA LEU A 445 0.17 2.06 -27.84
C LEU A 445 -1.30 1.65 -27.87
N GLN A 446 -1.63 0.47 -27.35
CA GLN A 446 -3.01 -0.04 -27.35
C GLN A 446 -3.93 0.83 -26.47
N THR A 447 -3.46 1.24 -25.30
CA THR A 447 -4.18 2.14 -24.39
C THR A 447 -4.44 3.49 -25.05
N ALA A 448 -3.43 4.08 -25.70
CA ALA A 448 -3.59 5.35 -26.40
C ALA A 448 -4.67 5.29 -27.48
N CYS A 449 -4.69 4.24 -28.32
CA CYS A 449 -5.69 4.07 -29.36
C CYS A 449 -7.13 3.85 -28.82
N ARG A 450 -7.27 3.13 -27.71
CA ARG A 450 -8.58 2.69 -27.20
C ARG A 450 -9.19 3.60 -26.14
N CYS A 451 -8.37 4.21 -25.29
CA CYS A 451 -8.83 4.80 -24.04
C CYS A 451 -8.73 6.33 -24.00
N LEU A 452 -7.87 6.97 -24.81
CA LEU A 452 -7.72 8.43 -24.78
C LEU A 452 -8.85 9.13 -25.54
N ASN A 453 -9.40 10.17 -24.93
CA ASN A 453 -10.44 11.02 -25.51
C ASN A 453 -9.85 11.96 -26.56
N GLU A 454 -8.75 12.65 -26.22
CA GLU A 454 -8.06 13.57 -27.11
C GLU A 454 -7.13 12.84 -28.08
N MET A 455 -7.53 12.76 -29.36
CA MET A 455 -6.79 12.03 -30.39
C MET A 455 -5.41 12.63 -30.68
N LYS A 456 -5.22 13.93 -30.45
CA LYS A 456 -3.90 14.59 -30.52
C LYS A 456 -2.88 13.89 -29.61
N ASN A 457 -3.25 13.58 -28.38
CA ASN A 457 -2.38 12.92 -27.42
C ASN A 457 -2.18 11.45 -27.76
N ALA A 458 -3.26 10.78 -28.18
CA ALA A 458 -3.21 9.39 -28.62
C ALA A 458 -2.18 9.20 -29.74
N VAL A 459 -2.27 10.03 -30.78
CA VAL A 459 -1.35 10.02 -31.92
C VAL A 459 0.09 10.27 -31.49
N MET A 460 0.33 11.26 -30.61
CA MET A 460 1.68 11.54 -30.11
C MET A 460 2.30 10.34 -29.38
N ILE A 461 1.52 9.63 -28.56
CA ILE A 461 1.98 8.43 -27.83
C ILE A 461 2.21 7.27 -28.80
N VAL A 462 1.28 7.02 -29.72
CA VAL A 462 1.39 5.93 -30.72
C VAL A 462 2.63 6.13 -31.59
N GLU A 463 2.82 7.33 -32.15
CA GLU A 463 3.98 7.68 -32.97
C GLU A 463 5.28 7.44 -32.20
N CYS A 464 5.31 7.89 -30.94
CA CYS A 464 6.46 7.72 -30.07
C CYS A 464 6.74 6.24 -29.77
N CYS A 465 5.74 5.43 -29.45
CA CYS A 465 5.92 4.00 -29.21
C CYS A 465 6.49 3.28 -30.44
N VAL A 466 5.95 3.55 -31.63
CA VAL A 466 6.42 2.93 -32.88
C VAL A 466 7.84 3.38 -33.20
N GLN A 467 8.11 4.69 -33.18
CA GLN A 467 9.44 5.24 -33.44
C GLN A 467 10.48 4.69 -32.46
N THR A 468 10.16 4.69 -31.16
CA THR A 468 11.06 4.19 -30.12
C THR A 468 11.35 2.71 -30.30
N ARG A 469 10.34 1.90 -30.67
CA ARG A 469 10.54 0.47 -30.93
C ARG A 469 11.50 0.22 -32.09
N PHE A 470 11.45 1.05 -33.13
CA PHE A 470 12.34 0.96 -34.29
C PHE A 470 13.70 1.64 -34.11
N ASN A 471 13.89 2.43 -33.04
CA ASN A 471 15.19 3.02 -32.69
C ASN A 471 16.10 2.05 -31.91
N THR A 472 16.01 0.74 -32.19
CA THR A 472 16.88 -0.29 -31.60
C THR A 472 17.69 -0.98 -32.69
N ASP A 473 18.91 -1.42 -32.37
CA ASP A 473 19.75 -2.13 -33.35
C ASP A 473 19.10 -3.45 -33.77
N PHE A 474 18.88 -3.62 -35.07
CA PHE A 474 18.35 -4.84 -35.67
C PHE A 474 19.47 -5.61 -36.37
N TYR A 475 19.64 -6.88 -36.01
CA TYR A 475 20.62 -7.75 -36.64
C TYR A 475 20.05 -8.50 -37.86
N ASN A 476 18.73 -8.74 -37.92
CA ASN A 476 18.08 -9.46 -39.01
C ASN A 476 16.86 -8.72 -39.60
N PRO A 477 16.68 -8.70 -40.94
CA PRO A 477 15.49 -8.12 -41.60
C PRO A 477 14.16 -8.78 -41.20
N SER A 478 14.18 -10.06 -40.80
CA SER A 478 12.99 -10.79 -40.31
C SER A 478 12.39 -10.20 -39.03
N ASP A 479 13.22 -9.52 -38.24
CA ASP A 479 12.81 -8.94 -36.96
C ASP A 479 11.88 -7.74 -37.18
N VAL A 480 12.12 -6.97 -38.24
CA VAL A 480 11.29 -5.83 -38.65
C VAL A 480 9.86 -6.26 -38.96
N HIS A 481 9.68 -7.35 -39.71
CA HIS A 481 8.35 -7.86 -40.04
C HIS A 481 7.60 -8.38 -38.82
N SER A 482 8.31 -9.04 -37.90
CA SER A 482 7.75 -9.54 -36.64
C SER A 482 7.30 -8.39 -35.73
N ILE A 483 8.06 -7.30 -35.67
CA ILE A 483 7.71 -6.10 -34.90
C ILE A 483 6.46 -5.43 -35.47
N TRP A 484 6.36 -5.25 -36.79
CA TRP A 484 5.15 -4.71 -37.40
C TRP A 484 3.92 -5.56 -37.10
N LYS A 485 4.03 -6.90 -37.14
CA LYS A 485 2.94 -7.80 -36.74
C LYS A 485 2.48 -7.57 -35.29
N LEU A 486 3.43 -7.42 -34.36
CA LEU A 486 3.11 -7.12 -32.96
C LEU A 486 2.43 -5.75 -32.82
N ILE A 487 2.97 -4.72 -33.45
CA ILE A 487 2.38 -3.37 -33.45
C ILE A 487 0.96 -3.40 -33.98
N LEU A 488 0.72 -4.05 -35.12
CA LEU A 488 -0.61 -4.15 -35.73
C LEU A 488 -1.60 -4.95 -34.87
N SER A 489 -1.14 -5.95 -34.12
CA SER A 489 -2.00 -6.68 -33.19
C SER A 489 -2.52 -5.81 -32.05
N SER A 490 -1.70 -4.85 -31.59
CA SER A 490 -2.02 -3.89 -30.52
C SER A 490 -2.69 -2.61 -31.03
N PHE A 491 -2.51 -2.26 -32.30
CA PHE A 491 -3.05 -1.05 -32.92
C PHE A 491 -4.56 -1.18 -33.17
N GLN A 492 -5.37 -0.57 -32.30
CA GLN A 492 -6.83 -0.70 -32.37
C GLN A 492 -7.51 0.63 -32.07
N VAL A 493 -7.68 1.44 -33.12
CA VAL A 493 -8.39 2.71 -33.07
C VAL A 493 -9.89 2.47 -33.01
N ARG A 494 -10.58 3.18 -32.11
CA ARG A 494 -12.06 3.14 -31.98
C ARG A 494 -12.71 3.59 -33.30
N SER A 495 -13.68 2.82 -33.78
CA SER A 495 -14.35 3.08 -35.07
C SER A 495 -14.97 4.48 -35.14
N SER A 496 -15.50 4.99 -34.03
CA SER A 496 -16.10 6.32 -33.93
C SER A 496 -15.10 7.49 -34.00
N MET A 497 -13.80 7.23 -33.82
CA MET A 497 -12.77 8.27 -33.70
C MET A 497 -11.76 8.23 -34.86
N VAL A 498 -12.00 7.42 -35.90
CA VAL A 498 -11.03 7.19 -36.99
C VAL A 498 -10.71 8.48 -37.74
N ASP A 499 -11.71 9.29 -38.05
CA ASP A 499 -11.51 10.54 -38.80
C ASP A 499 -10.73 11.55 -37.96
N GLU A 500 -11.08 11.69 -36.68
CA GLU A 500 -10.35 12.55 -35.73
C GLU A 500 -8.90 12.08 -35.54
N PHE A 501 -8.67 10.77 -35.50
CA PHE A 501 -7.34 10.18 -35.42
C PHE A 501 -6.50 10.52 -36.67
N ILE A 502 -7.06 10.37 -37.87
CA ILE A 502 -6.37 10.71 -39.12
C ILE A 502 -6.07 12.21 -39.18
N HIS A 503 -7.04 13.06 -38.83
CA HIS A 503 -6.83 14.50 -38.77
C HIS A 503 -5.73 14.89 -37.77
N ALA A 504 -5.72 14.27 -36.58
CA ALA A 504 -4.67 14.47 -35.60
C ALA A 504 -3.29 14.01 -36.12
N CYS A 505 -3.21 12.89 -36.85
CA CYS A 505 -1.97 12.44 -37.47
C CYS A 505 -1.42 13.42 -38.50
N ILE A 506 -2.28 13.98 -39.36
CA ILE A 506 -1.87 14.98 -40.36
C ILE A 506 -1.36 16.24 -39.67
N ASN A 507 -2.13 16.77 -38.71
CA ASN A 507 -1.77 17.99 -37.98
C ASN A 507 -0.48 17.86 -37.14
N LYS A 508 -0.11 16.62 -36.77
CA LYS A 508 1.09 16.33 -35.99
C LYS A 508 2.21 15.70 -36.81
N ASN A 509 2.07 15.59 -38.13
CA ASN A 509 3.01 14.91 -39.02
C ASN A 509 3.43 13.52 -38.49
N SER A 510 2.46 12.76 -37.95
CA SER A 510 2.69 11.43 -37.35
C SER A 510 2.58 10.35 -38.42
N PHE A 511 3.62 10.26 -39.25
CA PHE A 511 3.68 9.40 -40.42
C PHE A 511 3.66 7.91 -40.08
N LEU A 512 4.30 7.48 -38.99
CA LEU A 512 4.30 6.06 -38.60
C LEU A 512 2.91 5.62 -38.12
N SER A 513 2.18 6.51 -37.46
CA SER A 513 0.80 6.29 -37.05
C SER A 513 -0.15 6.15 -38.24
N LEU A 514 0.01 6.99 -39.28
CA LEU A 514 -0.69 6.85 -40.56
C LEU A 514 -0.33 5.55 -41.26
N TYR A 515 0.95 5.17 -41.21
CA TYR A 515 1.43 3.94 -41.82
C TYR A 515 0.83 2.70 -41.13
N CYS A 516 0.76 2.66 -39.79
CA CYS A 516 0.04 1.62 -39.04
C CYS A 516 -1.41 1.48 -39.51
N TYR A 517 -2.11 2.61 -39.67
CA TYR A 517 -3.48 2.62 -40.15
C TYR A 517 -3.60 2.03 -41.57
N LEU A 518 -2.68 2.37 -42.47
CA LEU A 518 -2.67 1.82 -43.83
C LEU A 518 -2.39 0.33 -43.87
N LEU A 519 -1.42 -0.13 -43.07
CA LEU A 519 -1.11 -1.55 -42.96
C LEU A 519 -2.31 -2.38 -42.46
N ASP A 520 -3.15 -1.82 -41.59
CA ASP A 520 -4.40 -2.47 -41.14
C ASP A 520 -5.51 -2.42 -42.22
N LYS A 521 -5.62 -1.33 -42.98
CA LYS A 521 -6.73 -1.10 -43.92
C LYS A 521 -6.52 -1.70 -45.31
N ILE A 522 -5.29 -1.71 -45.83
CA ILE A 522 -4.99 -2.20 -47.19
C ILE A 522 -5.44 -3.67 -47.37
N PRO A 523 -5.14 -4.61 -46.44
CA PRO A 523 -5.60 -6.00 -46.57
C PRO A 523 -7.13 -6.13 -46.51
N LYS A 524 -7.82 -5.23 -45.79
CA LYS A 524 -9.28 -5.23 -45.63
C LYS A 524 -10.01 -4.61 -46.84
N ALA A 525 -9.31 -3.83 -47.67
CA ALA A 525 -9.87 -3.21 -48.88
C ALA A 525 -9.97 -4.24 -50.03
N THR A 526 -11.09 -4.94 -50.12
CA THR A 526 -11.29 -5.99 -51.14
C THR A 526 -11.75 -5.43 -52.50
N SER A 527 -12.57 -4.37 -52.48
CA SER A 527 -13.13 -3.74 -53.69
C SER A 527 -12.15 -2.77 -54.36
N SER A 528 -12.25 -2.61 -55.69
CA SER A 528 -11.41 -1.65 -56.43
C SER A 528 -11.75 -0.20 -56.10
N GLU A 529 -13.02 0.08 -55.75
CA GLU A 529 -13.48 1.41 -55.36
C GLU A 529 -12.91 1.82 -54.00
N SER A 530 -12.94 0.92 -53.01
CA SER A 530 -12.34 1.16 -51.70
C SER A 530 -10.83 1.38 -51.78
N LYS A 531 -10.13 0.62 -52.64
CA LYS A 531 -8.69 0.83 -52.89
C LYS A 531 -8.41 2.18 -53.56
N ARG A 532 -9.25 2.60 -54.50
CA ARG A 532 -9.11 3.90 -55.18
C ARG A 532 -9.37 5.06 -54.21
N LEU A 533 -10.38 4.96 -53.36
CA LEU A 533 -10.65 5.96 -52.31
C LEU A 533 -9.48 6.05 -51.34
N LEU A 534 -8.95 4.91 -50.87
CA LEU A 534 -7.80 4.87 -49.98
C LEU A 534 -6.56 5.51 -50.63
N LEU A 535 -6.31 5.24 -51.91
CA LEU A 535 -5.21 5.86 -52.66
C LEU A 535 -5.34 7.38 -52.71
N PHE A 536 -6.52 7.91 -53.04
CA PHE A 536 -6.75 9.36 -53.05
C PHE A 536 -6.56 9.98 -51.66
N ASN A 537 -7.07 9.32 -50.62
CA ASN A 537 -6.91 9.78 -49.24
C ASN A 537 -5.43 9.84 -48.84
N VAL A 538 -4.63 8.82 -49.14
CA VAL A 538 -3.19 8.83 -48.79
C VAL A 538 -2.45 9.98 -49.49
N ILE A 539 -2.72 10.20 -50.77
CA ILE A 539 -2.11 11.32 -51.53
C ILE A 539 -2.50 12.66 -50.90
N ASP A 540 -3.79 12.83 -50.56
CA ASP A 540 -4.29 14.02 -49.89
C ASP A 540 -3.64 14.23 -48.51
N TRP A 541 -3.50 13.17 -47.70
CA TRP A 541 -2.85 13.25 -46.40
C TRP A 541 -1.39 13.68 -46.51
N ILE A 542 -0.63 13.07 -47.44
CA ILE A 542 0.78 13.43 -47.67
C ILE A 542 0.89 14.91 -48.06
N ASN A 543 0.04 15.40 -48.96
CA ASN A 543 0.06 16.78 -49.43
C ASN A 543 -0.29 17.82 -48.34
N ARG A 544 -1.05 17.41 -47.31
CA ARG A 544 -1.42 18.28 -46.18
C ARG A 544 -0.40 18.28 -45.04
N CYS A 545 0.54 17.33 -45.02
CA CYS A 545 1.55 17.26 -43.97
C CYS A 545 2.71 18.23 -44.26
N GLU A 546 3.26 18.84 -43.23
CA GLU A 546 4.50 19.64 -43.33
C GLU A 546 5.71 18.73 -43.15
N ILE A 547 6.35 18.32 -44.25
CA ILE A 547 7.49 17.40 -44.22
C ILE A 547 8.74 18.13 -43.74
N LYS A 548 9.36 17.61 -42.67
CA LYS A 548 10.66 18.04 -42.15
C LYS A 548 11.73 17.01 -42.51
N GLU A 549 12.99 17.40 -42.48
CA GLU A 549 14.14 16.52 -42.78
C GLU A 549 14.12 15.23 -41.94
N SER A 550 13.78 15.32 -40.65
CA SER A 550 13.66 14.16 -39.75
C SER A 550 12.53 13.19 -40.10
N ASP A 551 11.59 13.61 -40.94
CA ASP A 551 10.39 12.85 -41.28
C ASP A 551 10.41 12.29 -42.72
N GLU A 552 11.40 12.66 -43.54
CA GLU A 552 11.51 12.22 -44.94
C GLU A 552 11.47 10.70 -45.06
N ALA A 553 12.29 10.00 -44.27
CA ALA A 553 12.34 8.54 -44.27
C ALA A 553 10.99 7.90 -43.90
N LYS A 554 10.22 8.52 -43.01
CA LYS A 554 8.89 8.04 -42.62
C LYS A 554 7.84 8.33 -43.70
N CYS A 555 7.93 9.48 -44.35
CA CYS A 555 7.05 9.85 -45.47
C CYS A 555 7.20 8.88 -46.65
N LEU A 556 8.42 8.41 -46.92
CA LEU A 556 8.68 7.39 -47.95
C LEU A 556 7.88 6.09 -47.73
N LEU A 557 7.60 5.72 -46.48
CA LEU A 557 6.75 4.55 -46.18
C LEU A 557 5.30 4.73 -46.65
N LEU A 558 4.78 5.97 -46.65
CA LEU A 558 3.46 6.25 -47.20
C LEU A 558 3.47 6.20 -48.72
N TRP A 559 4.52 6.74 -49.35
CA TRP A 559 4.69 6.65 -50.81
C TRP A 559 4.85 5.21 -51.30
N ASP A 560 5.52 4.34 -50.55
CA ASP A 560 5.53 2.89 -50.81
C ASP A 560 4.09 2.33 -50.92
N LYS A 561 3.19 2.73 -50.00
CA LYS A 561 1.79 2.31 -50.04
C LYS A 561 0.97 2.93 -51.16
N VAL A 562 1.29 4.15 -51.58
CA VAL A 562 0.72 4.75 -52.80
C VAL A 562 1.08 3.90 -54.02
N LEU A 563 2.33 3.48 -54.15
CA LEU A 563 2.80 2.62 -55.25
C LEU A 563 2.18 1.22 -55.17
N GLU A 564 2.11 0.61 -53.99
CA GLU A 564 1.47 -0.69 -53.77
C GLU A 564 -0.02 -0.65 -54.17
N LEU A 565 -0.78 0.36 -53.73
CA LEU A 565 -2.19 0.50 -54.10
C LEU A 565 -2.37 0.75 -55.60
N SER A 566 -1.49 1.55 -56.21
CA SER A 566 -1.51 1.82 -57.65
C SER A 566 -1.27 0.54 -58.47
N THR A 567 -0.27 -0.26 -58.09
CA THR A 567 0.04 -1.53 -58.76
C THR A 567 -1.08 -2.56 -58.58
N MET A 568 -1.70 -2.65 -57.40
CA MET A 568 -2.87 -3.51 -57.15
C MET A 568 -4.10 -3.11 -58.00
N LEU A 569 -4.31 -1.82 -58.25
CA LEU A 569 -5.40 -1.33 -59.10
C LEU A 569 -5.11 -1.61 -60.58
N LEU A 570 -3.87 -1.37 -61.03
CA LEU A 570 -3.44 -1.64 -62.41
C LEU A 570 -3.55 -3.13 -62.75
N SER A 571 -3.08 -4.02 -61.87
CA SER A 571 -3.11 -5.46 -62.12
C SER A 571 -4.54 -6.03 -62.28
N LYS A 572 -5.51 -5.51 -61.52
CA LYS A 572 -6.94 -5.82 -61.73
C LYS A 572 -7.47 -5.32 -63.06
N ILE A 573 -7.10 -4.11 -63.48
CA ILE A 573 -7.51 -3.56 -64.79
C ILE A 573 -6.98 -4.44 -65.93
N PHE A 574 -5.71 -4.84 -65.90
CA PHE A 574 -5.13 -5.76 -66.87
C PHE A 574 -5.80 -7.15 -66.87
N GLN A 575 -6.16 -7.70 -65.70
CA GLN A 575 -6.92 -8.95 -65.60
C GLN A 575 -8.34 -8.82 -66.19
N THR A 576 -9.03 -7.70 -65.98
CA THR A 576 -10.35 -7.46 -66.59
C THR A 576 -10.27 -7.19 -68.10
N ALA A 577 -9.19 -6.56 -68.58
CA ALA A 577 -8.95 -6.34 -70.01
C ALA A 577 -8.65 -7.67 -70.74
N ASN A 578 -7.79 -8.52 -70.18
CA ASN A 578 -7.47 -9.85 -70.74
C ASN A 578 -8.67 -10.82 -70.72
N ARG A 579 -9.62 -10.67 -69.77
CA ARG A 579 -10.87 -11.45 -69.78
C ARG A 579 -11.87 -10.98 -70.83
N LYS A 580 -11.86 -9.71 -71.22
CA LYS A 580 -12.73 -9.17 -72.28
C LYS A 580 -12.19 -9.40 -73.69
N SER A 581 -10.91 -9.76 -73.83
CA SER A 581 -10.24 -10.01 -75.12
C SER A 581 -10.25 -11.47 -75.59
N LEU A 582 -11.03 -12.36 -74.98
CA LEU A 582 -11.26 -13.73 -75.47
C LEU A 582 -12.71 -13.89 -75.96
N PRO A 583 -13.02 -13.63 -77.24
CA PRO A 583 -14.22 -14.15 -77.87
C PRO A 583 -13.92 -15.59 -78.31
N VAL A 584 -14.37 -16.59 -77.55
CA VAL A 584 -14.49 -17.95 -78.09
C VAL A 584 -15.73 -17.97 -78.97
N THR A 585 -15.55 -17.62 -80.24
CA THR A 585 -16.42 -18.09 -81.31
C THR A 585 -16.09 -19.55 -81.57
N CYS A 586 -16.94 -20.47 -81.08
CA CYS A 586 -17.10 -21.78 -81.69
C CYS A 586 -18.59 -22.10 -81.72
N VAL A 587 -19.18 -21.84 -82.88
CA VAL A 587 -20.53 -22.25 -83.28
C VAL A 587 -20.40 -23.63 -83.96
N ASN A 588 -21.33 -24.53 -83.62
CA ASN A 588 -21.69 -25.84 -84.22
C ASN A 588 -21.21 -27.14 -83.52
N CYS A 589 -22.23 -27.87 -83.03
CA CYS A 589 -22.35 -29.20 -82.39
C CYS A 589 -21.92 -30.41 -83.29
N PRO A 590 -22.08 -31.72 -82.92
CA PRO A 590 -22.81 -32.31 -81.78
C PRO A 590 -22.27 -33.60 -81.09
N ALA A 591 -22.89 -33.90 -79.94
CA ALA A 591 -23.26 -35.20 -79.35
C ALA A 591 -22.21 -36.25 -78.87
N ASN A 592 -22.56 -36.80 -77.69
CA ASN A 592 -22.22 -38.08 -77.07
C ASN A 592 -21.04 -38.16 -76.06
N THR A 593 -21.43 -38.55 -74.85
CA THR A 593 -20.71 -39.04 -73.66
C THR A 593 -19.92 -40.34 -73.93
N PRO A 594 -19.20 -40.98 -72.96
CA PRO A 594 -18.50 -40.53 -71.74
C PRO A 594 -17.04 -41.09 -71.59
N PHE A 595 -16.29 -40.62 -70.57
CA PHE A 595 -15.17 -41.26 -69.84
C PHE A 595 -14.25 -42.33 -70.50
N SER A 596 -12.92 -42.10 -70.50
CA SER A 596 -11.97 -42.80 -69.61
C SER A 596 -10.54 -42.20 -69.70
N PRO A 597 -9.68 -42.33 -68.66
CA PRO A 597 -8.37 -41.71 -68.58
C PRO A 597 -7.24 -42.72 -68.83
N SER A 598 -6.52 -42.57 -69.93
CA SER A 598 -5.23 -43.24 -70.12
C SER A 598 -4.43 -42.53 -71.18
N GLU A 599 -3.11 -42.47 -70.96
CA GLU A 599 -2.06 -42.04 -71.89
C GLU A 599 -1.62 -40.58 -71.82
N TRP A 600 -0.79 -40.27 -70.81
CA TRP A 600 0.26 -39.26 -70.93
C TRP A 600 1.61 -39.95 -70.65
N PRO A 601 2.56 -39.99 -71.60
CA PRO A 601 3.94 -40.32 -71.30
C PRO A 601 4.66 -39.10 -70.72
N LYS A 602 5.40 -39.33 -69.65
CA LYS A 602 6.44 -38.45 -69.13
C LYS A 602 7.52 -38.24 -70.20
N SER A 603 7.93 -36.99 -70.45
CA SER A 603 9.36 -36.59 -70.43
C SER A 603 9.57 -35.13 -70.87
N MET A 604 10.63 -34.55 -70.29
CA MET A 604 11.36 -33.31 -70.61
C MET A 604 10.70 -31.99 -70.18
N GLU A 605 11.19 -31.35 -69.12
CA GLU A 605 12.46 -30.59 -69.03
C GLU A 605 12.58 -29.48 -70.10
N LYS A 606 12.32 -28.23 -69.69
CA LYS A 606 13.28 -27.11 -69.67
C LYS A 606 12.57 -25.77 -69.49
N CYS A 607 13.06 -25.02 -68.50
CA CYS A 607 13.17 -23.56 -68.41
C CYS A 607 12.10 -22.68 -69.08
N LYS A 608 11.33 -21.95 -68.27
CA LYS A 608 11.47 -20.49 -68.08
C LYS A 608 10.53 -19.99 -67.00
#